data_AF-A0A3S5ACY9-F1
#
_entry.id   AF-A0A3S5ACY9-F1
#
_cell.length_a   1.000
_cell.length_b   1.000
_cell.length_c   1.000
_cell.angle_alpha   90.00
_cell.angle_beta   90.00
_cell.angle_gamma   90.00
#
_symmetry.space_group_name_H-M   'P 1'
#
loop_
_entity.id
_entity.type
_entity.pdbx_description
1 polymer ?
#
loop_
_entity_poly.entity_id
_entity_poly.type
_entity_poly.pdbx_seq_one_letter_code
_entity_poly.pdbx_strand_id
1 'polypeptide(L)'
;MDFAGLIEIKSKFDAEFRRFSIASTAISTFRDFYQLLERRHGLYSIPFVIQYVDPKDNDLLPINNDENLARALKVTTTLLRLLLQRKGESYGEINGYRSSSQGIRGKKAAADLVRSMGGSERKANHDRAISLLDDFRKVSSIIDIDIVPETMRRVRLIRSDAKPLGFFIRDGVSVRVTPTGIERVPGIFISRLNPGGLAESTGLLAVNDEVRIII
;
A
#
# COMPACT_ATOMS: atom_id res chain seq x y z
N MET A 1 -20.90 -44.46 12.15
CA MET A 1 -19.80 -44.27 13.11
C MET A 1 -19.06 -43.04 12.65
N ASP A 2 -19.42 -41.90 13.24
CA ASP A 2 -18.95 -40.60 12.79
C ASP A 2 -17.53 -40.41 13.29
N PHE A 3 -16.57 -40.44 12.36
CA PHE A 3 -15.22 -39.95 12.64
C PHE A 3 -15.37 -38.48 13.04
N ALA A 4 -15.29 -38.18 14.34
CA ALA A 4 -15.19 -36.82 14.83
C ALA A 4 -13.87 -36.25 14.31
N GLY A 5 -13.90 -35.72 13.08
CA GLY A 5 -12.73 -35.18 12.41
C GLY A 5 -12.11 -34.10 13.27
N LEU A 6 -10.83 -34.27 13.60
CA LEU A 6 -10.05 -33.23 14.23
C LEU A 6 -9.87 -32.10 13.22
N ILE A 7 -10.30 -30.90 13.57
CA ILE A 7 -10.08 -29.70 12.76
C ILE A 7 -8.86 -29.00 13.32
N GLU A 8 -7.82 -28.84 12.49
CA GLU A 8 -6.71 -27.97 12.84
C GLU A 8 -7.14 -26.51 12.75
N ILE A 9 -6.80 -25.74 13.77
CA ILE A 9 -7.03 -24.31 13.81
C ILE A 9 -5.69 -23.60 13.89
N LYS A 10 -5.52 -22.59 13.03
CA LYS A 10 -4.46 -21.60 13.17
C LYS A 10 -5.10 -20.23 13.32
N SER A 11 -4.92 -19.66 14.50
CA SER A 11 -5.50 -18.38 14.89
C SER A 11 -4.41 -17.32 15.07
N LYS A 12 -4.67 -16.12 14.57
CA LYS A 12 -3.78 -14.96 14.67
C LYS A 12 -4.47 -13.84 15.44
N PHE A 13 -3.77 -13.25 16.40
CA PHE A 13 -4.16 -12.00 17.08
C PHE A 13 -2.95 -11.08 17.10
N ASP A 14 -3.05 -9.87 16.55
CA ASP A 14 -1.91 -8.95 16.33
C ASP A 14 -0.70 -9.62 15.64
N ALA A 15 0.41 -9.76 16.35
CA ALA A 15 1.63 -10.43 15.91
C ALA A 15 1.73 -11.90 16.37
N GLU A 16 0.80 -12.33 17.23
CA GLU A 16 0.80 -13.65 17.85
C GLU A 16 0.06 -14.69 17.01
N PHE A 17 0.60 -15.92 17.00
CA PHE A 17 -0.01 -17.07 16.35
C PHE A 17 -0.17 -18.23 17.33
N ARG A 18 -1.35 -18.85 17.32
CA ARG A 18 -1.61 -20.08 18.07
C ARG A 18 -2.20 -21.15 17.16
N ARG A 19 -1.60 -22.34 17.21
CA ARG A 19 -2.09 -23.54 16.53
C ARG A 19 -2.57 -24.54 17.56
N PHE A 20 -3.77 -25.07 17.35
CA PHE A 20 -4.35 -26.11 18.17
C PHE A 20 -5.39 -26.85 17.35
N SER A 21 -5.78 -28.04 17.80
CA SER A 21 -6.80 -28.84 17.14
C SER A 21 -8.01 -28.97 18.04
N ILE A 22 -9.19 -29.02 17.42
CA ILE A 22 -10.46 -29.24 18.12
C ILE A 22 -11.18 -30.42 17.48
N ALA A 23 -11.93 -31.19 18.26
CA ALA A 23 -12.88 -32.11 17.68
C ALA A 23 -14.04 -31.31 17.07
N SER A 24 -14.43 -31.64 15.84
CA SER A 24 -15.55 -31.01 15.14
C SER A 24 -16.86 -31.03 15.96
N THR A 25 -17.04 -32.05 16.80
CA THR A 25 -18.21 -32.22 17.68
C THR A 25 -18.10 -31.48 19.02
N ALA A 26 -16.92 -30.97 19.39
CA ALA A 26 -16.70 -30.37 20.70
C ALA A 26 -17.22 -28.93 20.82
N ILE A 27 -17.55 -28.28 19.70
CA ILE A 27 -17.97 -26.87 19.67
C ILE A 27 -19.27 -26.76 18.90
N SER A 28 -20.37 -26.65 19.63
CA SER A 28 -21.72 -26.52 19.07
C SER A 28 -22.16 -25.06 18.97
N THR A 29 -21.62 -24.15 19.79
CA THR A 29 -22.03 -22.74 19.83
C THR A 29 -20.89 -21.78 19.57
N PHE A 30 -21.22 -20.63 18.97
CA PHE A 30 -20.31 -19.50 18.77
C PHE A 30 -19.76 -18.98 20.10
N ARG A 31 -20.58 -18.98 21.15
CA ARG A 31 -20.18 -18.53 22.48
C ARG A 31 -19.04 -19.37 23.04
N ASP A 32 -19.14 -20.69 22.94
CA ASP A 32 -18.09 -21.60 23.41
C ASP A 32 -16.80 -21.46 22.59
N PHE A 33 -16.96 -21.25 21.28
CA PHE A 33 -15.83 -20.97 20.38
C PHE A 33 -15.11 -19.67 20.74
N TYR A 34 -15.87 -18.62 21.05
CA TYR A 34 -15.35 -17.33 21.47
C TYR A 34 -14.54 -17.47 22.76
N GLN A 35 -15.10 -18.11 23.79
CA GLN A 35 -14.41 -18.34 25.06
C GLN A 35 -13.19 -19.26 24.93
N LEU A 36 -13.21 -20.21 23.98
CA LEU A 36 -12.04 -21.02 23.67
C LEU A 36 -10.91 -20.14 23.13
N LEU A 37 -11.18 -19.28 22.14
CA LEU A 37 -10.18 -18.38 21.57
C LEU A 37 -9.70 -17.34 22.59
N GLU A 38 -10.59 -16.83 23.43
CA GLU A 38 -10.28 -15.93 24.53
C GLU A 38 -9.28 -16.57 25.50
N ARG A 39 -9.55 -17.78 25.99
CA ARG A 39 -8.63 -18.52 26.87
C ARG A 39 -7.33 -18.88 26.18
N ARG A 40 -7.40 -19.24 24.89
CA ARG A 40 -6.21 -19.62 24.13
C ARG A 40 -5.28 -18.45 23.93
N HIS A 41 -5.77 -17.23 23.66
CA HIS A 41 -4.96 -16.03 23.43
C HIS A 41 -4.79 -15.13 24.67
N GLY A 42 -5.44 -15.47 25.80
CA GLY A 42 -5.37 -14.66 27.03
C GLY A 42 -6.13 -13.34 26.95
N LEU A 43 -7.23 -13.28 26.19
CA LEU A 43 -7.95 -12.05 25.84
C LEU A 43 -9.09 -11.68 26.81
N TYR A 44 -8.99 -12.07 28.09
CA TYR A 44 -10.08 -11.98 29.10
C TYR A 44 -10.70 -10.59 29.31
N SER A 45 -10.04 -9.51 28.85
CA SER A 45 -10.52 -8.13 28.99
C SER A 45 -10.49 -7.36 27.67
N ILE A 46 -10.26 -8.05 26.55
CA ILE A 46 -10.09 -7.42 25.23
C ILE A 46 -11.23 -7.93 24.35
N PRO A 47 -12.27 -7.13 24.06
CA PRO A 47 -13.29 -7.54 23.10
C PRO A 47 -12.67 -7.65 21.71
N PHE A 48 -12.87 -8.80 21.06
CA PHE A 48 -12.37 -9.08 19.71
C PHE A 48 -13.47 -9.59 18.78
N VAL A 49 -13.22 -9.48 17.48
CA VAL A 49 -14.01 -10.11 16.41
C VAL A 49 -13.26 -11.30 15.81
N ILE A 50 -14.02 -12.28 15.35
CA ILE A 50 -13.50 -13.51 14.74
C ILE A 50 -13.83 -13.48 13.26
N GLN A 51 -12.83 -13.72 12.42
CA GLN A 51 -12.99 -13.85 10.98
C GLN A 51 -12.27 -15.11 10.50
N TYR A 52 -12.80 -15.76 9.47
CA TYR A 52 -12.14 -16.88 8.80
C TYR A 52 -11.90 -16.56 7.33
N VAL A 53 -10.85 -17.15 6.77
CA VAL A 53 -10.61 -17.09 5.33
C VAL A 53 -11.30 -18.27 4.68
N ASP A 54 -12.23 -17.99 3.77
CA ASP A 54 -12.90 -19.01 2.98
C ASP A 54 -11.90 -19.71 2.04
N PRO A 55 -11.70 -21.03 2.15
CA PRO A 55 -10.85 -21.80 1.25
C PRO A 55 -11.22 -21.70 -0.24
N LYS A 56 -12.49 -21.46 -0.58
CA LYS A 56 -12.98 -21.41 -1.97
C LYS A 56 -12.74 -20.05 -2.61
N ASP A 57 -13.33 -19.02 -2.00
CA ASP A 57 -13.37 -17.66 -2.58
C ASP A 57 -12.25 -16.77 -2.06
N ASN A 58 -11.44 -17.25 -1.10
CA ASN A 58 -10.32 -16.51 -0.54
C ASN A 58 -10.71 -15.20 0.17
N ASP A 59 -11.98 -15.11 0.55
CA ASP A 59 -12.57 -13.96 1.21
C ASP A 59 -12.54 -14.12 2.73
N LEU A 60 -12.37 -12.98 3.41
CA LEU A 60 -12.37 -12.91 4.85
C LEU A 60 -13.80 -12.65 5.34
N LEU A 61 -14.38 -13.66 6.00
CA LEU A 61 -15.78 -13.66 6.42
C LEU A 61 -15.88 -13.65 7.95
N PRO A 62 -16.81 -12.86 8.53
CA PRO A 62 -17.01 -12.82 9.97
C PRO A 62 -17.65 -14.11 10.49
N ILE A 63 -17.18 -14.57 11.64
CA ILE A 63 -17.87 -15.55 12.47
C ILE A 63 -18.49 -14.77 13.63
N ASN A 64 -19.79 -14.52 13.56
CA ASN A 64 -20.55 -13.75 14.56
C ASN A 64 -21.83 -14.46 15.05
N ASN A 65 -22.13 -15.65 14.52
CA ASN A 65 -23.26 -16.48 14.90
C ASN A 65 -22.94 -17.97 14.69
N ASP A 66 -23.81 -18.84 15.17
CA ASP A 66 -23.63 -20.29 15.11
C ASP A 66 -23.65 -20.82 13.67
N GLU A 67 -24.46 -20.23 12.79
CA GLU A 67 -24.55 -20.62 11.37
C GLU A 67 -23.24 -20.36 10.62
N ASN A 68 -22.60 -19.22 10.87
CA ASN A 68 -21.32 -18.84 10.29
C ASN A 68 -20.19 -19.71 10.82
N LEU A 69 -20.25 -20.10 12.10
CA LEU A 69 -19.31 -21.07 12.67
C LEU A 69 -19.46 -22.43 12.00
N ALA A 70 -20.69 -22.94 11.89
CA ALA A 70 -20.99 -24.21 11.23
C ALA A 70 -20.53 -24.19 9.76
N ARG A 71 -20.76 -23.08 9.05
CA ARG A 71 -20.25 -22.89 7.69
C ARG A 71 -18.73 -22.91 7.65
N ALA A 72 -18.04 -22.16 8.52
CA ALA A 72 -16.58 -22.11 8.55
C ALA A 72 -15.97 -23.51 8.80
N LEU A 73 -16.55 -24.28 9.73
CA LEU A 73 -16.12 -25.64 10.03
C LEU A 73 -16.40 -26.61 8.87
N LYS A 74 -17.54 -26.46 8.18
CA LYS A 74 -17.92 -27.31 7.03
C LYS A 74 -17.09 -27.04 5.79
N VAL A 75 -16.78 -25.77 5.51
CA VAL A 75 -16.00 -25.38 4.31
C VAL A 75 -14.52 -25.75 4.50
N THR A 76 -14.03 -25.73 5.74
CA THR A 76 -12.65 -26.10 6.05
C THR A 76 -12.45 -27.62 5.97
N THR A 77 -11.57 -28.05 5.08
CA THR A 77 -11.22 -29.49 4.93
C THR A 77 -9.99 -29.92 5.72
N THR A 78 -9.03 -29.02 5.96
CA THR A 78 -7.74 -29.38 6.59
C THR A 78 -7.30 -28.40 7.69
N LEU A 79 -7.38 -27.10 7.45
CA LEU A 79 -6.89 -26.08 8.38
C LEU A 79 -7.81 -24.85 8.38
N LEU A 80 -8.46 -24.60 9.51
CA LEU A 80 -9.29 -23.42 9.73
C LEU A 80 -8.38 -22.26 10.10
N ARG A 81 -8.31 -21.27 9.23
CA ARG A 81 -7.46 -20.09 9.40
C ARG A 81 -8.29 -18.93 9.94
N LEU A 82 -7.99 -18.52 11.16
CA LEU A 82 -8.73 -17.48 11.88
C LEU A 82 -7.89 -16.22 12.06
N LEU A 83 -8.56 -15.08 11.88
CA LEU A 83 -8.06 -13.76 12.23
C LEU A 83 -8.90 -13.20 13.39
N LEU A 84 -8.23 -12.86 14.47
CA LEU A 84 -8.78 -12.19 15.63
C LEU A 84 -8.34 -10.73 15.59
N GLN A 85 -9.28 -9.80 15.67
CA GLN A 85 -8.98 -8.35 15.68
C GLN A 85 -9.70 -7.71 16.85
N ARG A 86 -9.13 -6.67 17.47
CA ARG A 86 -9.85 -5.92 18.51
C ARG A 86 -11.12 -5.31 17.93
N LYS A 87 -12.17 -5.32 18.73
CA LYS A 87 -13.44 -4.70 18.40
C LYS A 87 -13.23 -3.20 18.18
N GLY A 88 -13.69 -2.68 17.04
CA GLY A 88 -13.46 -1.29 16.61
C GLY A 88 -12.21 -1.07 15.73
N GLU A 89 -11.33 -2.06 15.60
CA GLU A 89 -10.17 -2.02 14.69
C GLU A 89 -10.40 -2.83 13.40
N SER A 90 -11.50 -3.59 13.34
CA SER A 90 -11.82 -4.40 12.18
C SER A 90 -12.49 -3.57 11.07
N TYR A 91 -11.87 -3.55 9.89
CA TYR A 91 -12.40 -2.85 8.70
C TYR A 91 -13.85 -3.26 8.34
N GLY A 92 -14.24 -4.49 8.66
CA GLY A 92 -15.61 -4.99 8.45
C GLY A 92 -16.66 -4.42 9.41
N GLU A 93 -16.25 -4.06 10.63
CA GLU A 93 -17.15 -3.39 11.60
C GLU A 93 -17.37 -1.91 11.24
N ILE A 94 -16.35 -1.24 10.70
CA ILE A 94 -16.39 0.20 10.37
C ILE A 94 -17.13 0.45 9.04
N ASN A 95 -16.95 -0.42 8.03
CA ASN A 95 -17.44 -0.19 6.66
C ASN A 95 -18.50 -1.20 6.20
N GLY A 96 -18.92 -2.13 7.06
CA GLY A 96 -19.94 -3.13 6.78
C GLY A 96 -19.44 -4.33 5.96
N TYR A 97 -19.99 -5.50 6.27
CA TYR A 97 -19.70 -6.77 5.59
C TYR A 97 -20.44 -6.93 4.25
N ARG A 98 -20.56 -5.85 3.46
CA ARG A 98 -21.10 -5.94 2.10
C ARG A 98 -20.02 -6.39 1.12
N SER A 99 -20.34 -7.38 0.29
CA SER A 99 -19.60 -7.69 -0.94
C SER A 99 -19.86 -6.58 -1.96
N SER A 100 -19.24 -5.41 -1.76
CA SER A 100 -19.17 -4.39 -2.80
C SER A 100 -17.85 -4.56 -3.53
N SER A 101 -17.95 -4.87 -4.81
CA SER A 101 -16.89 -4.94 -5.83
C SER A 101 -16.12 -3.63 -6.04
N GLN A 102 -16.25 -2.65 -5.15
CA GLN A 102 -15.54 -1.39 -5.14
C GLN A 102 -15.04 -1.12 -3.71
N GLY A 103 -13.83 -1.57 -3.41
CA GLY A 103 -13.21 -1.43 -2.08
C GLY A 103 -12.16 -2.52 -1.78
N ILE A 104 -11.31 -2.83 -2.75
CA ILE A 104 -10.54 -4.10 -2.82
C ILE A 104 -9.31 -4.14 -1.88
N ARG A 105 -8.87 -3.02 -1.28
CA ARG A 105 -7.57 -2.96 -0.60
C ARG A 105 -7.55 -3.52 0.84
N GLY A 106 -8.64 -3.45 1.59
CA GLY A 106 -8.64 -3.88 3.01
C GLY A 106 -8.88 -5.38 3.21
N LYS A 107 -9.83 -5.97 2.47
CA LYS A 107 -10.27 -7.36 2.67
C LYS A 107 -9.26 -8.38 2.14
N LYS A 108 -8.62 -8.09 0.99
CA LYS A 108 -7.60 -8.97 0.39
C LYS A 108 -6.31 -9.01 1.21
N ALA A 109 -5.86 -7.88 1.76
CA ALA A 109 -4.65 -7.81 2.58
C ALA A 109 -4.72 -8.66 3.85
N ALA A 110 -5.86 -8.65 4.54
CA ALA A 110 -6.05 -9.46 5.75
C ALA A 110 -6.18 -10.96 5.42
N ALA A 111 -6.83 -11.32 4.30
CA ALA A 111 -6.87 -12.70 3.82
C ALA A 111 -5.48 -13.18 3.33
N ASP A 112 -4.68 -12.33 2.67
CA ASP A 112 -3.30 -12.62 2.22
C ASP A 112 -2.35 -12.86 3.41
N LEU A 113 -2.46 -12.05 4.46
CA LEU A 113 -1.71 -12.19 5.71
C LEU A 113 -1.98 -13.55 6.38
N VAL A 114 -3.21 -14.05 6.24
CA VAL A 114 -3.66 -15.34 6.74
C VAL A 114 -3.31 -16.47 5.75
N ARG A 115 -3.15 -16.22 4.44
CA ARG A 115 -2.70 -17.21 3.43
C ARG A 115 -1.23 -17.62 3.58
N SER A 116 -0.34 -16.71 3.97
CA SER A 116 1.09 -17.00 4.24
C SER A 116 1.32 -18.04 5.36
N MET A 117 0.25 -18.50 6.01
CA MET A 117 0.28 -19.32 7.20
C MET A 117 0.43 -20.85 6.95
N GLY A 118 0.78 -21.36 5.77
CA GLY A 118 1.07 -22.79 5.59
C GLY A 118 1.88 -23.12 4.33
N GLY A 119 3.11 -23.58 4.53
CA GLY A 119 3.99 -24.06 3.46
C GLY A 119 5.42 -23.57 3.68
N SER A 120 6.23 -24.37 4.37
CA SER A 120 7.69 -24.34 4.26
C SER A 120 8.09 -24.89 2.89
N GLU A 121 7.67 -24.22 1.83
CA GLU A 121 8.29 -24.31 0.52
C GLU A 121 8.34 -22.88 0.04
N ARG A 122 9.52 -22.26 0.20
CA ARG A 122 9.92 -21.20 -0.70
C ARG A 122 10.02 -21.86 -2.08
N LYS A 123 8.88 -22.11 -2.75
CA LYS A 123 8.88 -21.93 -4.19
C LYS A 123 9.41 -20.52 -4.34
N ALA A 124 10.59 -20.42 -4.94
CA ALA A 124 11.10 -19.19 -5.48
C ALA A 124 10.14 -18.75 -6.59
N ASN A 125 8.89 -18.45 -6.23
CA ASN A 125 8.09 -17.54 -7.00
C ASN A 125 8.84 -16.23 -6.87
N HIS A 126 9.24 -15.76 -8.04
CA HIS A 126 9.77 -14.46 -8.31
C HIS A 126 8.72 -13.38 -7.99
N ASP A 127 8.09 -13.43 -6.82
CA ASP A 127 7.34 -12.32 -6.26
C ASP A 127 8.40 -11.35 -5.77
N ARG A 128 8.90 -10.56 -6.73
CA ARG A 128 9.41 -9.22 -6.46
C ARG A 128 8.25 -8.46 -5.82
N ALA A 129 8.03 -8.69 -4.52
CA ALA A 129 7.09 -7.93 -3.72
C ALA A 129 7.56 -6.48 -3.80
N ILE A 130 6.89 -5.67 -4.63
CA ILE A 130 7.14 -4.24 -4.72
C ILE A 130 6.69 -3.67 -3.38
N SER A 131 7.66 -3.35 -2.53
CA SER A 131 7.41 -2.72 -1.23
C SER A 131 6.71 -1.38 -1.43
N LEU A 132 5.89 -0.98 -0.47
CA LEU A 132 5.43 0.40 -0.39
C LEU A 132 6.65 1.28 -0.12
N LEU A 133 6.93 2.25 -1.01
CA LEU A 133 7.98 3.23 -0.75
C LEU A 133 7.47 4.21 0.30
N ASP A 134 8.14 4.28 1.45
CA ASP A 134 7.77 5.20 2.54
C ASP A 134 8.27 6.65 2.32
N ASP A 135 8.92 6.92 1.19
CA ASP A 135 9.62 8.19 0.95
C ASP A 135 9.23 8.84 -0.39
N PHE A 136 7.93 9.08 -0.57
CA PHE A 136 7.44 9.86 -1.70
C PHE A 136 7.82 11.33 -1.54
N ARG A 137 8.91 11.73 -2.21
CA ARG A 137 9.34 13.12 -2.28
C ARG A 137 9.04 13.71 -3.64
N LYS A 138 8.40 14.88 -3.66
CA LYS A 138 8.25 15.65 -4.89
C LYS A 138 9.63 16.11 -5.35
N VAL A 139 9.97 15.83 -6.61
CA VAL A 139 11.28 16.15 -7.20
C VAL A 139 11.21 17.42 -8.05
N SER A 140 10.16 17.57 -8.85
CA SER A 140 9.95 18.74 -9.70
C SER A 140 8.48 19.01 -10.01
N SER A 141 8.19 20.19 -10.57
CA SER A 141 6.90 20.48 -11.25
C SER A 141 7.01 21.68 -12.17
N ILE A 142 6.24 21.68 -13.25
CA ILE A 142 5.92 22.89 -14.01
C ILE A 142 4.82 23.65 -13.27
N ILE A 143 4.95 24.96 -13.17
CA ILE A 143 3.97 25.84 -12.52
C ILE A 143 3.58 26.97 -13.49
N ASP A 144 2.48 27.65 -13.18
CA ASP A 144 2.10 28.91 -13.85
C ASP A 144 1.90 28.78 -15.37
N ILE A 145 1.45 27.60 -15.82
CA ILE A 145 1.27 27.25 -17.24
C ILE A 145 0.33 28.26 -17.95
N ASP A 146 -0.70 28.72 -17.26
CA ASP A 146 -1.72 29.61 -17.84
C ASP A 146 -1.31 31.08 -17.89
N ILE A 147 -0.25 31.47 -17.16
CA ILE A 147 0.22 32.86 -17.08
C ILE A 147 1.59 33.07 -17.73
N VAL A 148 2.34 32.00 -17.96
CA VAL A 148 3.65 32.03 -18.63
C VAL A 148 3.41 31.89 -20.14
N PRO A 149 4.08 32.70 -20.99
CA PRO A 149 3.97 32.56 -22.44
C PRO A 149 4.30 31.15 -22.91
N GLU A 150 3.68 30.70 -24.01
CA GLU A 150 3.85 29.35 -24.56
C GLU A 150 5.32 28.99 -24.88
N THR A 151 6.14 29.98 -25.22
CA THR A 151 7.58 29.81 -25.50
C THR A 151 8.43 29.68 -24.24
N MET A 152 7.83 29.77 -23.05
CA MET A 152 8.49 29.70 -21.76
C MET A 152 7.85 28.64 -20.88
N ARG A 153 8.61 28.19 -19.89
CA ARG A 153 8.11 27.31 -18.83
C ARG A 153 8.69 27.74 -17.50
N ARG A 154 7.86 27.76 -16.47
CA ARG A 154 8.33 27.99 -15.10
C ARG A 154 8.47 26.65 -14.38
N VAL A 155 9.71 26.32 -14.02
CA VAL A 155 10.06 25.03 -13.44
C VAL A 155 10.42 25.20 -11.96
N ARG A 156 9.83 24.37 -11.10
CA ARG A 156 10.23 24.21 -9.71
C ARG A 156 11.04 22.93 -9.57
N LEU A 157 12.31 23.05 -9.17
CA LEU A 157 13.16 21.93 -8.81
C LEU A 157 13.27 21.84 -7.28
N ILE A 158 13.06 20.66 -6.73
CA ILE A 158 13.19 20.38 -5.30
C ILE A 158 14.46 19.56 -5.11
N ARG A 159 15.44 20.16 -4.42
CA ARG A 159 16.70 19.52 -4.12
C ARG A 159 16.51 18.45 -3.05
N SER A 160 16.87 17.20 -3.38
CA SER A 160 17.07 16.14 -2.39
C SER A 160 18.48 16.23 -1.82
N ASP A 161 18.58 16.45 -0.51
CA ASP A 161 19.83 16.43 0.27
C ASP A 161 20.95 17.31 -0.35
N ALA A 162 22.19 17.25 0.15
CA ALA A 162 23.25 18.25 -0.14
C ALA A 162 23.75 18.29 -1.61
N LYS A 163 23.05 17.65 -2.56
CA LYS A 163 23.44 17.55 -3.97
C LYS A 163 23.10 18.83 -4.75
N PRO A 164 23.94 19.26 -5.70
CA PRO A 164 23.64 20.41 -6.55
C PRO A 164 22.45 20.13 -7.49
N LEU A 165 21.83 21.18 -8.03
CA LEU A 165 20.72 21.07 -9.01
C LEU A 165 21.14 20.37 -10.32
N GLY A 166 22.44 20.30 -10.61
CA GLY A 166 22.96 19.48 -11.70
C GLY A 166 22.92 20.14 -13.08
N PHE A 167 22.98 21.47 -13.16
CA PHE A 167 23.16 22.19 -14.42
C PHE A 167 24.13 23.36 -14.23
N PHE A 168 24.69 23.81 -15.34
CA PHE A 168 25.63 24.92 -15.41
C PHE A 168 25.06 25.99 -16.31
N ILE A 169 25.37 27.24 -15.98
CA ILE A 169 24.99 28.39 -16.78
C ILE A 169 26.21 29.01 -17.44
N ARG A 170 25.98 29.72 -18.53
CA ARG A 170 26.95 30.56 -19.22
C ARG A 170 26.30 31.86 -19.63
N ASP A 171 27.11 32.89 -19.77
CA ASP A 171 26.69 34.12 -20.42
C ASP A 171 26.49 33.89 -21.93
N GLY A 172 25.62 34.70 -22.51
CA GLY A 172 25.32 34.71 -23.93
C GLY A 172 24.57 35.97 -24.32
N VAL A 173 24.09 35.99 -25.55
CA VAL A 173 23.34 37.11 -26.12
C VAL A 173 21.97 36.63 -26.51
N SER A 174 20.92 37.25 -25.97
CA SER A 174 19.54 37.05 -26.38
C SER A 174 19.13 38.16 -27.33
N VAL A 175 18.47 37.79 -28.42
CA VAL A 175 17.94 38.75 -29.41
C VAL A 175 16.49 39.01 -29.07
N ARG A 176 16.15 40.27 -28.82
CA ARG A 176 14.80 40.70 -28.46
C ARG A 176 14.27 41.66 -29.50
N VAL A 177 12.99 41.50 -29.82
CA VAL A 177 12.27 42.46 -30.64
C VAL A 177 11.63 43.46 -29.69
N THR A 178 12.09 44.71 -29.75
CA THR A 178 11.50 45.84 -29.02
C THR A 178 10.72 46.72 -30.02
N PRO A 179 9.82 47.59 -29.55
CA PRO A 179 9.11 48.52 -30.44
C PRO A 179 10.04 49.43 -31.26
N THR A 180 11.27 49.62 -30.79
CA THR A 180 12.32 50.44 -31.42
C THR A 180 13.23 49.66 -32.36
N GLY A 181 13.13 48.32 -32.42
CA GLY A 181 13.91 47.48 -33.34
C GLY A 181 14.34 46.14 -32.75
N ILE A 182 15.44 45.60 -33.28
CA ILE A 182 16.04 44.35 -32.80
C ILE A 182 17.21 44.69 -31.89
N GLU A 183 17.13 44.26 -30.64
CA GLU A 183 18.16 44.52 -29.63
C GLU A 183 18.87 43.23 -29.23
N ARG A 184 20.19 43.33 -29.02
CA ARG A 184 21.04 42.25 -28.50
C ARG A 184 21.31 42.53 -27.04
N VAL A 185 20.68 41.77 -26.17
CA VAL A 185 20.81 41.94 -24.71
C VAL A 185 21.60 40.79 -24.08
N PRO A 186 22.31 41.01 -22.97
CA PRO A 186 22.90 39.94 -22.20
C PRO A 186 21.83 38.93 -21.76
N GLY A 187 22.13 37.64 -21.95
CA GLY A 187 21.26 36.53 -21.54
C GLY A 187 22.05 35.44 -20.85
N ILE A 188 21.39 34.69 -19.98
CA ILE A 188 21.99 33.56 -19.27
C ILE A 188 21.42 32.30 -19.88
N PHE A 189 22.27 31.34 -20.22
CA PHE A 189 21.87 30.11 -20.90
C PHE A 189 22.40 28.88 -20.17
N ILE A 190 21.68 27.77 -20.24
CA ILE A 190 22.17 26.49 -19.75
C ILE A 190 23.29 25.99 -20.69
N SER A 191 24.49 25.80 -20.13
CA SER A 191 25.68 25.37 -20.89
C SER A 191 25.83 23.86 -20.92
N ARG A 192 25.52 23.19 -19.81
CA ARG A 192 25.57 21.72 -19.69
C ARG A 192 24.69 21.23 -18.54
N LEU A 193 24.25 19.99 -18.66
CA LEU A 193 23.59 19.23 -17.59
C LEU A 193 24.58 18.19 -17.04
N ASN A 194 24.48 17.87 -15.76
CA ASN A 194 25.23 16.77 -15.17
C ASN A 194 24.53 15.44 -15.50
N PRO A 195 25.25 14.44 -16.04
CA PRO A 195 24.73 13.10 -16.22
C PRO A 195 24.24 12.51 -14.90
N GLY A 196 23.01 12.00 -14.86
CA GLY A 196 22.33 11.50 -13.65
C GLY A 196 21.99 12.60 -12.62
N GLY A 197 22.16 13.87 -12.97
CA GLY A 197 21.84 15.00 -12.10
C GLY A 197 20.34 15.27 -12.00
N LEU A 198 19.93 16.07 -11.01
CA LEU A 198 18.53 16.43 -10.81
C LEU A 198 17.91 17.09 -12.05
N ALA A 199 18.56 18.13 -12.60
CA ALA A 199 18.07 18.83 -13.78
C ALA A 199 17.86 17.90 -14.99
N GLU A 200 18.86 17.07 -15.31
CA GLU A 200 18.76 16.09 -16.40
C GLU A 200 17.65 15.07 -16.15
N SER A 201 17.59 14.50 -14.94
CA SER A 201 16.63 13.45 -14.58
C SER A 201 15.17 13.92 -14.65
N THR A 202 14.92 15.23 -14.47
CA THR A 202 13.57 15.79 -14.58
C THR A 202 13.10 15.98 -16.03
N GLY A 203 14.01 16.10 -17.00
CA GLY A 203 13.68 16.39 -18.40
C GLY A 203 12.99 17.75 -18.64
N LEU A 204 12.98 18.63 -17.64
CA LEU A 204 12.31 19.93 -17.72
C LEU A 204 13.21 21.07 -18.23
N LEU A 205 14.53 20.83 -18.26
CA LEU A 205 15.56 21.77 -18.67
C LEU A 205 16.44 21.15 -19.76
N ALA A 206 16.87 21.94 -20.72
CA ALA A 206 17.75 21.53 -21.81
C ALA A 206 18.94 22.48 -21.98
N VAL A 207 20.00 21.99 -22.64
CA VAL A 207 21.13 22.83 -23.05
C VAL A 207 20.65 23.87 -24.05
N ASN A 208 21.12 25.11 -23.89
CA ASN A 208 20.72 26.31 -24.65
C ASN A 208 19.35 26.92 -24.27
N ASP A 209 18.66 26.40 -23.25
CA ASP A 209 17.53 27.13 -22.66
C ASP A 209 18.00 28.47 -22.08
N GLU A 210 17.30 29.56 -22.39
CA GLU A 210 17.52 30.88 -21.80
C GLU A 210 16.89 30.93 -20.40
N VAL A 211 17.70 31.20 -19.38
CA VAL A 211 17.25 31.37 -17.99
C VAL A 211 16.83 32.82 -17.78
N ARG A 212 15.57 33.04 -17.40
CA ARG A 212 15.03 34.36 -17.09
C ARG A 212 14.62 34.47 -15.63
N ILE A 213 15.05 35.55 -14.99
CA ILE A 213 14.54 35.96 -13.67
C ILE A 213 13.34 36.87 -13.96
N ILE A 214 12.16 36.46 -13.51
CA ILE A 214 10.96 37.29 -13.54
C ILE A 214 10.84 37.85 -12.13
N ILE A 215 11.15 39.15 -11.96
CA ILE A 215 10.99 39.89 -10.70
C ILE A 215 9.53 40.33 -10.58
#